data_AF-A0A2N2LP07-F1
#
_entry.id   AF-A0A2N2LP07-F1
#
_cell.length_a   1.000
_cell.length_b   1.000
_cell.length_c   1.000
_cell.angle_alpha   90.00
_cell.angle_beta   90.00
_cell.angle_gamma   90.00
#
_symmetry.space_group_name_H-M   'P 1'
#
loop_
_entity.id
_entity.type
_entity.pdbx_description
1 polymer ?
#
loop_
_entity_poly.entity_id
_entity_poly.type
_entity_poly.pdbx_seq_one_letter_code
_entity_poly.pdbx_strand_id
1 'polypeptide(L)'
;MLKIKKLHVQWKQIEEWRSSRALKVKKTGFSKIYWLILLICVGNAIFLVSIPGEKQNTGLFGLSILRLLLLFAIILPVVFLFIATRLTKPDILRKYRRPIDQFGNGLAAFILLTGFFFILMPFTKLRITIDSATWLRLLPVFITYVSIALIWVIHSAVSNHKKVEQSDISTNRESFIDFTRGFAIVIAISSHAFFAFGYGNIFGEWQYLIKSFTRFGTPLFIMITGMMFEIVYLKRAQKNGLNATAKSLLKRAAQCYFAYLITVLVEWFNHLLSNQEAIHSALFIGKSLFSGILQFYVLFLLLAIAIIWLRQKAGILPIVFLPIVVWVGDLLLDRMVWPVARSPLSYLTGLVFGHPSISSFSVWHAITFMSQGMLLAYLLKQAREKANWKSFQVAIGGLFVLNLLVTLAAVYPATFQEVVFHFANDYRDNHQLAYYSIGSMGALLMLWLFWLIRNQLNKRILDISFTSLGKDSLWAFAVGNSLDALLPVLNYRLSTVFLFVAAVWAGSVGVIYYKNHLKTVSKNS
;
A
#
# COMPACT_ATOMS: atom_id res chain seq x y z
N MET A 1 -32.43 -37.31 37.74
CA MET A 1 -32.18 -35.96 38.31
C MET A 1 -30.77 -35.76 38.91
N LEU A 2 -30.21 -36.71 39.70
CA LEU A 2 -28.89 -36.55 40.34
C LEU A 2 -27.70 -36.30 39.38
N LYS A 3 -27.72 -36.89 38.17
CA LYS A 3 -26.69 -36.69 37.14
C LYS A 3 -26.65 -35.26 36.56
N ILE A 4 -27.80 -34.58 36.52
CA ILE A 4 -27.92 -33.21 35.96
C ILE A 4 -27.39 -32.18 36.96
N LYS A 5 -27.65 -32.34 38.27
CA LYS A 5 -27.07 -31.48 39.31
C LYS A 5 -25.53 -31.54 39.32
N LYS A 6 -24.93 -32.71 39.11
CA LYS A 6 -23.47 -32.89 39.07
C LYS A 6 -22.83 -32.18 37.87
N LEU A 7 -23.48 -32.21 36.70
CA LEU A 7 -23.04 -31.48 35.51
C LEU A 7 -23.14 -29.96 35.68
N HIS A 8 -24.19 -29.47 36.34
CA HIS A 8 -24.38 -28.03 36.57
C HIS A 8 -23.31 -27.44 37.52
N VAL A 9 -22.93 -28.18 38.57
CA VAL A 9 -21.85 -27.77 39.49
C VAL A 9 -20.48 -27.77 38.79
N GLN A 10 -20.18 -28.78 37.98
CA GLN A 10 -18.94 -28.82 37.19
C GLN A 10 -18.87 -27.67 36.18
N TRP A 11 -19.99 -27.32 35.55
CA TRP A 11 -20.03 -26.22 34.59
C TRP A 11 -19.77 -24.87 35.26
N LYS A 12 -20.35 -24.64 36.46
CA LYS A 12 -20.14 -23.42 37.24
C LYS A 12 -18.69 -23.28 37.73
N GLN A 13 -18.06 -24.37 38.17
CA GLN A 13 -16.64 -24.39 38.53
C GLN A 13 -15.72 -24.13 37.32
N ILE A 14 -16.08 -24.62 36.13
CA ILE A 14 -15.35 -24.32 34.89
C ILE A 14 -15.48 -22.85 34.51
N GLU A 15 -16.66 -22.23 34.70
CA GLU A 15 -16.84 -20.79 34.47
C GLU A 15 -16.08 -19.92 35.48
N GLU A 16 -16.09 -20.27 36.77
CA GLU A 16 -15.30 -19.57 37.80
C GLU A 16 -13.79 -19.73 37.58
N TRP A 17 -13.35 -20.91 37.16
CA TRP A 17 -11.95 -21.13 36.80
C TRP A 17 -11.56 -20.35 35.53
N ARG A 18 -12.43 -20.32 34.50
CA ARG A 18 -12.20 -19.51 33.29
C ARG A 18 -12.20 -18.01 33.59
N SER A 19 -13.09 -17.52 34.45
CA SER A 19 -13.18 -16.11 34.81
C SER A 19 -11.97 -15.66 35.65
N SER A 20 -11.54 -16.47 36.61
CA SER A 20 -10.34 -16.20 37.43
C SER A 20 -9.05 -16.25 36.61
N ARG A 21 -8.88 -17.22 35.70
CA ARG A 21 -7.73 -17.27 34.78
C ARG A 21 -7.73 -16.10 33.80
N ALA A 22 -8.90 -15.72 33.26
CA ALA A 22 -9.03 -14.57 32.38
C ALA A 22 -8.70 -13.24 33.09
N LEU A 23 -9.03 -13.12 34.39
CA LEU A 23 -8.64 -11.98 35.23
C LEU A 23 -7.13 -11.96 35.52
N LYS A 24 -6.52 -13.11 35.81
CA LYS A 24 -5.08 -13.22 36.10
C LYS A 24 -4.20 -12.92 34.88
N VAL A 25 -4.60 -13.39 33.69
CA VAL A 25 -3.90 -13.12 32.41
C VAL A 25 -4.05 -11.66 31.96
N LYS A 26 -5.16 -11.00 32.29
CA LYS A 26 -5.35 -9.57 31.97
C LYS A 26 -4.48 -8.64 32.83
N LYS A 27 -4.24 -8.97 34.10
CA LYS A 27 -3.39 -8.15 34.99
C LYS A 27 -1.93 -8.09 34.54
N THR A 28 -1.38 -9.15 33.94
CA THR A 28 0.03 -9.21 33.55
C THR A 28 0.35 -8.48 32.24
N GLY A 29 -0.61 -8.39 31.30
CA GLY A 29 -0.41 -7.69 30.04
C GLY A 29 -0.31 -6.17 30.17
N PHE A 30 -1.16 -5.57 31.02
CA PHE A 30 -1.21 -4.11 31.19
C PHE A 30 0.07 -3.55 31.83
N SER A 31 0.66 -4.29 32.77
CA SER A 31 1.92 -3.92 33.44
C SER A 31 3.07 -3.73 32.44
N LYS A 32 3.19 -4.61 31.43
CA LYS A 32 4.28 -4.54 30.45
C LYS A 32 4.20 -3.31 29.54
N ILE A 33 2.99 -2.94 29.11
CA ILE A 33 2.78 -1.75 28.25
C ILE A 33 3.13 -0.48 29.02
N TYR A 34 2.71 -0.39 30.28
CA TYR A 34 3.04 0.76 31.14
C TYR A 34 4.55 0.97 31.28
N TRP A 35 5.32 -0.09 31.58
CA TRP A 35 6.77 -0.01 31.70
C TRP A 35 7.46 0.39 30.39
N LEU A 36 6.96 -0.10 29.24
CA LEU A 36 7.49 0.27 27.93
C LEU A 36 7.28 1.76 27.64
N ILE A 37 6.09 2.30 27.94
CA ILE A 37 5.77 3.72 27.76
C ILE A 37 6.63 4.58 28.70
N LEU A 38 6.79 4.18 29.95
CA LEU A 38 7.66 4.87 30.90
C LEU A 38 9.11 4.96 30.38
N LEU A 39 9.65 3.84 29.87
CA LEU A 39 11.01 3.79 29.34
C LEU A 39 11.18 4.73 28.13
N ILE A 40 10.19 4.79 27.24
CA ILE A 40 10.17 5.73 26.10
C ILE A 40 10.16 7.18 26.58
N CYS A 41 9.31 7.53 27.55
CA CYS A 41 9.23 8.88 28.10
C CYS A 41 10.54 9.29 28.79
N VAL A 42 11.13 8.41 29.60
CA VAL A 42 12.42 8.66 30.27
C VAL A 42 13.55 8.84 29.25
N GLY A 43 13.65 7.95 28.26
CA GLY A 43 14.67 8.05 27.21
C GLY A 43 14.58 9.36 26.41
N ASN A 44 13.37 9.77 26.03
CA ASN A 44 13.15 11.02 25.30
C ASN A 44 13.33 12.27 26.17
N ALA A 45 13.03 12.20 27.48
CA ALA A 45 13.31 13.28 28.42
C ALA A 45 14.83 13.50 28.58
N ILE A 46 15.60 12.42 28.72
CA ILE A 46 17.07 12.48 28.74
C ILE A 46 17.57 13.10 27.42
N PHE A 47 17.08 12.61 26.28
CA PHE A 47 17.45 13.14 24.97
C PHE A 47 17.19 14.65 24.85
N LEU A 48 16.01 15.13 25.29
CA LEU A 48 15.68 16.56 25.28
C LEU A 48 16.63 17.40 26.14
N VAL A 49 16.98 16.92 27.34
CA VAL A 49 17.89 17.63 28.26
C VAL A 49 19.31 17.70 27.69
N SER A 50 19.74 16.66 26.97
CA SER A 50 21.07 16.60 26.35
C SER A 50 21.27 17.55 25.16
N ILE A 51 20.22 18.16 24.60
CA ILE A 51 20.36 19.07 23.45
C ILE A 51 20.95 20.42 23.93
N PRO A 52 22.13 20.84 23.40
CA PRO A 52 22.73 22.13 23.75
C PRO A 52 21.95 23.31 23.12
N GLY A 53 22.10 24.53 23.65
CA GLY A 53 21.79 25.73 22.85
C GLY A 53 20.75 26.72 23.36
N GLU A 54 20.58 26.90 24.67
CA GLU A 54 20.05 28.18 25.15
C GLU A 54 21.18 28.95 25.79
N LYS A 55 21.48 30.14 25.24
CA LYS A 55 22.38 31.08 25.90
C LYS A 55 21.85 31.28 27.33
N GLN A 56 22.74 31.16 28.30
CA GLN A 56 22.52 30.98 29.75
C GLN A 56 21.71 32.06 30.48
N ASN A 57 20.94 32.91 29.80
CA ASN A 57 20.21 33.97 30.47
C ASN A 57 18.80 33.50 30.86
N THR A 58 18.71 33.16 32.15
CA THR A 58 17.56 33.25 33.07
C THR A 58 16.44 32.23 32.92
N GLY A 59 16.59 31.09 33.60
CA GLY A 59 15.51 30.15 33.92
C GLY A 59 15.81 29.36 35.20
N LEU A 60 14.77 28.94 35.93
CA LEU A 60 14.85 28.06 37.10
C LEU A 60 15.60 26.76 36.71
N PHE A 61 16.70 26.44 37.42
CA PHE A 61 17.55 25.27 37.19
C PHE A 61 18.31 25.23 35.85
N GLY A 62 18.48 26.36 35.15
CA GLY A 62 19.25 26.40 33.89
C GLY A 62 18.53 25.78 32.69
N LEU A 63 17.22 25.51 32.81
CA LEU A 63 16.36 25.10 31.70
C LEU A 63 15.45 26.26 31.29
N SER A 64 15.22 26.47 29.99
CA SER A 64 14.19 27.40 29.57
C SER A 64 12.79 26.91 29.90
N ILE A 65 11.85 27.86 29.99
CA ILE A 65 10.41 27.60 30.12
C ILE A 65 9.94 26.66 29.00
N LEU A 66 10.45 26.83 27.77
CA LEU A 66 10.12 25.96 26.66
C LEU A 66 10.53 24.51 26.94
N ARG A 67 11.76 24.26 27.42
CA ARG A 67 12.20 22.89 27.77
C ARG A 67 11.35 22.27 28.88
N LEU A 68 10.96 23.05 29.89
CA LEU A 68 10.09 22.57 30.96
C LEU A 68 8.71 22.17 30.44
N LEU A 69 8.12 22.96 29.53
CA LEU A 69 6.85 22.63 28.87
C LEU A 69 6.97 21.36 28.02
N LEU A 70 8.08 21.18 27.30
CA LEU A 70 8.33 19.99 26.49
C LEU A 70 8.57 18.74 27.35
N LEU A 71 9.29 18.86 28.47
CA LEU A 71 9.44 17.78 29.45
C LEU A 71 8.10 17.37 30.05
N PHE A 72 7.27 18.35 30.41
CA PHE A 72 5.91 18.09 30.87
C PHE A 72 5.10 17.33 29.81
N ALA A 73 5.18 17.75 28.54
CA ALA A 73 4.51 17.05 27.44
C ALA A 73 5.00 15.60 27.27
N ILE A 74 6.31 15.32 27.42
CA ILE A 74 6.87 13.95 27.35
C ILE A 74 6.35 13.06 28.49
N ILE A 75 6.20 13.61 29.70
CA ILE A 75 5.82 12.85 30.90
C ILE A 75 4.29 12.67 31.01
N LEU A 76 3.50 13.55 30.38
CA LEU A 76 2.04 13.55 30.44
C LEU A 76 1.37 12.18 30.19
N PRO A 77 1.81 11.36 29.21
CA PRO A 77 1.21 10.04 28.98
C PRO A 77 1.37 9.06 30.17
N VAL A 78 2.50 9.11 30.87
CA VAL A 78 2.76 8.28 32.06
C VAL A 78 1.85 8.70 33.20
N VAL A 79 1.72 10.01 33.43
CA VAL A 79 0.82 10.57 34.45
C VAL A 79 -0.63 10.17 34.15
N PHE A 80 -1.06 10.29 32.89
CA PHE A 80 -2.39 9.89 32.46
C PHE A 80 -2.64 8.39 32.70
N LEU A 81 -1.69 7.52 32.33
CA LEU A 81 -1.80 6.07 32.58
C LEU A 81 -1.82 5.73 34.06
N PHE A 82 -1.02 6.42 34.88
CA PHE A 82 -1.00 6.24 36.32
C PHE A 82 -2.36 6.62 36.94
N ILE A 83 -2.91 7.77 36.56
CA ILE A 83 -4.24 8.22 36.97
C ILE A 83 -5.31 7.22 36.51
N ALA A 84 -5.29 6.79 35.25
CA ALA A 84 -6.26 5.85 34.70
C ALA A 84 -6.23 4.48 35.39
N THR A 85 -5.05 4.02 35.83
CA THR A 85 -4.89 2.74 36.53
C THR A 85 -5.25 2.79 38.01
N ARG A 86 -5.00 3.93 38.68
CA ARG A 86 -5.23 4.06 40.12
C ARG A 86 -6.62 4.60 40.48
N LEU A 87 -7.14 5.55 39.70
CA LEU A 87 -8.33 6.30 40.07
C LEU A 87 -9.61 5.82 39.37
N THR A 88 -9.50 5.15 38.23
CA THR A 88 -10.69 4.74 37.48
C THR A 88 -11.23 3.40 37.98
N LYS A 89 -12.45 3.40 38.57
CA LYS A 89 -13.14 2.18 38.97
C LYS A 89 -13.26 1.21 37.77
N PRO A 90 -13.04 -0.11 37.95
CA PRO A 90 -13.07 -1.09 36.86
C PRO A 90 -14.36 -1.09 36.03
N ASP A 91 -15.49 -0.77 36.68
CA ASP A 91 -16.81 -0.76 36.05
C ASP A 91 -16.98 0.41 35.08
N ILE A 92 -16.38 1.57 35.39
CA ILE A 92 -16.37 2.74 34.51
C ILE A 92 -15.53 2.43 33.26
N LEU A 93 -14.34 1.86 33.44
CA LEU A 93 -13.49 1.43 32.32
C LEU A 93 -14.20 0.41 31.44
N ARG A 94 -14.99 -0.50 32.01
CA ARG A 94 -15.75 -1.48 31.24
C ARG A 94 -16.89 -0.82 30.45
N LYS A 95 -17.63 0.12 31.06
CA LYS A 95 -18.73 0.86 30.42
C LYS A 95 -18.25 1.70 29.25
N TYR A 96 -17.13 2.41 29.42
CA TYR A 96 -16.58 3.31 28.40
C TYR A 96 -15.47 2.70 27.56
N ARG A 97 -15.21 1.39 27.68
CA ARG A 97 -14.13 0.73 26.95
C ARG A 97 -14.19 0.97 25.44
N ARG A 98 -15.39 0.82 24.85
CA ARG A 98 -15.60 0.95 23.41
C ARG A 98 -15.33 2.38 22.89
N PRO A 99 -15.91 3.45 23.46
CA PRO A 99 -15.59 4.81 23.03
C PRO A 99 -14.13 5.19 23.33
N ILE A 100 -13.54 4.71 24.44
CA ILE A 100 -12.10 4.91 24.73
C ILE A 100 -11.24 4.22 23.65
N ASP A 101 -11.55 2.99 23.27
CA ASP A 101 -10.82 2.26 22.23
C ASP A 101 -10.93 2.99 20.88
N GLN A 102 -12.12 3.49 20.51
CA GLN A 102 -12.34 4.26 19.29
C GLN A 102 -11.57 5.58 19.28
N PHE A 103 -11.69 6.37 20.35
CA PHE A 103 -10.99 7.63 20.51
C PHE A 103 -9.48 7.40 20.50
N GLY A 104 -8.99 6.42 21.26
CA GLY A 104 -7.57 6.05 21.32
C GLY A 104 -7.02 5.63 19.96
N ASN A 105 -7.76 4.82 19.19
CA ASN A 105 -7.35 4.45 17.83
C ASN A 105 -7.32 5.67 16.90
N GLY A 106 -8.30 6.57 16.98
CA GLY A 106 -8.33 7.79 16.15
C GLY A 106 -7.22 8.78 16.49
N LEU A 107 -7.01 9.01 17.78
CA LEU A 107 -5.91 9.83 18.28
C LEU A 107 -4.55 9.23 17.91
N ALA A 108 -4.37 7.92 18.07
CA ALA A 108 -3.15 7.24 17.66
C ALA A 108 -2.90 7.39 16.16
N ALA A 109 -3.91 7.21 15.30
CA ALA A 109 -3.77 7.41 13.86
C ALA A 109 -3.38 8.85 13.51
N PHE A 110 -4.01 9.84 14.16
CA PHE A 110 -3.68 11.25 13.99
C PHE A 110 -2.25 11.58 14.43
N ILE A 111 -1.82 11.06 15.58
CA ILE A 111 -0.45 11.23 16.10
C ILE A 111 0.58 10.58 15.17
N LEU A 112 0.31 9.37 14.67
CA LEU A 112 1.21 8.70 13.72
C LEU A 112 1.35 9.49 12.44
N LEU A 113 0.23 10.00 11.91
CA LEU A 113 0.24 10.81 10.69
C LEU A 113 1.02 12.11 10.91
N THR A 114 0.63 12.91 11.90
CA THR A 114 1.26 14.21 12.18
C THR A 114 2.71 14.07 12.62
N GLY A 115 3.03 13.08 13.45
CA GLY A 115 4.40 12.81 13.87
C GLY A 115 5.28 12.29 12.76
N PHE A 116 4.74 11.51 11.82
CA PHE A 116 5.45 11.16 10.59
C PHE A 116 5.83 12.41 9.78
N PHE A 117 4.87 13.31 9.53
CA PHE A 117 5.13 14.58 8.83
C PHE A 117 6.15 15.44 9.58
N PHE A 118 6.06 15.51 10.90
CA PHE A 118 7.00 16.26 11.73
C PHE A 118 8.42 15.71 11.67
N ILE A 119 8.58 14.38 11.75
CA ILE A 119 9.89 13.72 11.62
C ILE A 119 10.50 13.96 10.25
N LEU A 120 9.66 13.99 9.20
CA LEU A 120 10.10 14.32 7.84
C LEU A 120 10.33 15.81 7.60
N MET A 121 9.99 16.70 8.52
CA MET A 121 9.99 18.14 8.24
C MET A 121 11.36 18.74 7.85
N PRO A 122 12.51 18.38 8.48
CA PRO A 122 13.83 18.90 8.06
C PRO A 122 14.25 18.40 6.68
N PHE A 123 13.60 17.33 6.27
CA PHE A 123 13.81 16.64 5.03
C PHE A 123 12.89 17.27 3.98
N THR A 124 11.66 17.61 4.29
CA THR A 124 10.75 18.19 3.29
C THR A 124 11.07 19.65 2.96
N LYS A 125 10.80 20.10 1.72
CA LYS A 125 10.73 21.54 1.36
C LYS A 125 9.45 22.21 1.88
N LEU A 126 8.93 21.78 3.03
CA LEU A 126 7.64 22.26 3.54
C LEU A 126 7.70 23.76 3.83
N ARG A 127 6.60 24.45 3.52
CA ARG A 127 6.40 25.91 3.69
C ARG A 127 6.51 26.41 5.13
N ILE A 128 6.66 25.51 6.10
CA ILE A 128 6.77 25.82 7.53
C ILE A 128 8.27 25.85 7.86
N THR A 129 8.85 27.05 7.81
CA THR A 129 10.25 27.29 8.21
C THR A 129 10.37 27.26 9.73
N ILE A 130 10.34 26.07 10.33
CA ILE A 130 10.78 25.92 11.72
C ILE A 130 12.31 25.87 11.72
N ASP A 131 12.93 26.69 12.56
CA ASP A 131 14.37 26.61 12.80
C ASP A 131 14.80 25.20 13.23
N SER A 132 15.94 24.75 12.72
CA SER A 132 16.52 23.44 12.99
C SER A 132 16.69 23.14 14.49
N ALA A 133 17.08 24.13 15.30
CA ALA A 133 17.25 23.94 16.74
C ALA A 133 15.90 23.76 17.44
N THR A 134 14.86 24.49 17.00
CA THR A 134 13.48 24.34 17.48
C THR A 134 12.90 22.99 17.10
N TRP A 135 13.12 22.53 15.86
CA TRP A 135 12.71 21.20 15.42
C TRP A 135 13.38 20.09 16.25
N LEU A 136 14.70 20.19 16.46
CA LEU A 136 15.46 19.19 17.23
C LEU A 136 14.96 19.08 18.68
N ARG A 137 14.51 20.19 19.28
CA ARG A 137 13.92 20.20 20.64
C ARG A 137 12.51 19.62 20.69
N LEU A 138 11.72 19.76 19.62
CA LEU A 138 10.39 19.19 19.52
C LEU A 138 10.43 17.69 19.18
N LEU A 139 11.49 17.22 18.52
CA LEU A 139 11.66 15.84 18.09
C LEU A 139 11.44 14.78 19.19
N PRO A 140 12.00 14.89 20.42
CA PRO A 140 11.76 13.91 21.48
C PRO A 140 10.29 13.81 21.90
N VAL A 141 9.55 14.92 21.85
CA VAL A 141 8.11 14.94 22.12
C VAL A 141 7.39 14.14 21.06
N PHE A 142 7.63 14.43 19.78
CA PHE A 142 7.01 13.69 18.68
C PHE A 142 7.37 12.20 18.68
N ILE A 143 8.65 11.84 18.92
CA ILE A 143 9.07 10.44 19.05
C ILE A 143 8.30 9.74 20.18
N THR A 144 8.10 10.40 21.32
CA THR A 144 7.34 9.86 22.44
C THR A 144 5.92 9.51 22.02
N TYR A 145 5.19 10.48 21.46
CA TYR A 145 3.80 10.28 21.08
C TYR A 145 3.65 9.29 19.90
N VAL A 146 4.52 9.33 18.90
CA VAL A 146 4.56 8.35 17.78
C VAL A 146 4.78 6.93 18.30
N SER A 147 5.74 6.74 19.22
CA SER A 147 6.04 5.42 19.78
C SER A 147 4.87 4.88 20.61
N ILE A 148 4.24 5.73 21.42
CA ILE A 148 3.04 5.35 22.19
C ILE A 148 1.89 4.99 21.26
N ALA A 149 1.67 5.76 20.20
CA ALA A 149 0.65 5.48 19.21
C ALA A 149 0.92 4.16 18.45
N LEU A 150 2.17 3.87 18.11
CA LEU A 150 2.59 2.57 17.53
C LEU A 150 2.27 1.41 18.46
N ILE A 151 2.65 1.52 19.75
CA ILE A 151 2.36 0.49 20.77
C ILE A 151 0.86 0.28 20.89
N TRP A 152 0.08 1.36 20.90
CA TRP A 152 -1.38 1.30 20.94
C TRP A 152 -1.95 0.57 19.73
N VAL A 153 -1.50 0.90 18.52
CA VAL A 153 -1.93 0.23 17.27
C VAL A 153 -1.58 -1.26 17.29
N ILE A 154 -0.36 -1.62 17.70
CA ILE A 154 0.07 -3.02 17.82
C ILE A 154 -0.80 -3.77 18.84
N HIS A 155 -1.03 -3.18 20.01
CA HIS A 155 -1.87 -3.77 21.05
C HIS A 155 -3.32 -3.93 20.58
N SER A 156 -3.87 -2.91 19.95
CA SER A 156 -5.21 -2.92 19.32
C SER A 156 -5.29 -4.04 18.27
N ALA A 157 -4.28 -4.18 17.42
CA ALA A 157 -4.21 -5.22 16.38
C ALA A 157 -4.22 -6.63 16.97
N VAL A 158 -3.35 -6.88 17.93
CA VAL A 158 -3.26 -8.18 18.60
C VAL A 158 -4.55 -8.51 19.36
N SER A 159 -5.18 -7.51 19.99
CA SER A 159 -6.40 -7.72 20.78
C SER A 159 -7.66 -7.93 19.94
N ASN A 160 -7.80 -7.24 18.81
CA ASN A 160 -8.95 -7.37 17.91
C ASN A 160 -8.89 -8.63 17.05
N HIS A 161 -7.70 -9.07 16.65
CA HIS A 161 -7.56 -10.28 15.83
C HIS A 161 -8.04 -11.55 16.55
N LYS A 162 -7.91 -11.63 17.89
CA LYS A 162 -8.46 -12.75 18.69
C LYS A 162 -9.99 -12.89 18.57
N LYS A 163 -10.71 -11.83 18.18
CA LYS A 163 -12.17 -11.86 18.02
C LYS A 163 -12.62 -12.28 16.62
N VAL A 164 -11.83 -12.00 15.59
CA VAL A 164 -12.16 -12.31 14.18
C VAL A 164 -11.85 -13.77 13.84
N GLU A 165 -10.92 -14.40 14.57
CA GLU A 165 -10.50 -15.80 14.43
C GLU A 165 -11.67 -16.81 14.62
N GLN A 166 -12.81 -16.38 15.18
CA GLN A 166 -14.00 -17.20 15.34
C GLN A 166 -15.04 -17.09 14.21
N SER A 167 -14.93 -16.16 13.26
CA SER A 167 -16.00 -15.89 12.29
C SER A 167 -15.71 -16.12 10.81
N ASP A 168 -14.47 -16.42 10.38
CA ASP A 168 -14.10 -16.26 8.95
C ASP A 168 -13.47 -17.50 8.26
N ILE A 169 -13.93 -18.72 8.59
CA ILE A 169 -13.50 -19.98 7.93
C ILE A 169 -14.04 -20.13 6.48
N SER A 170 -14.80 -19.19 5.91
CA SER A 170 -15.56 -19.43 4.67
C SER A 170 -15.29 -18.54 3.46
N THR A 171 -14.23 -17.73 3.43
CA THR A 171 -13.99 -16.92 2.22
C THR A 171 -13.17 -17.69 1.18
N ASN A 172 -13.78 -17.95 0.01
CA ASN A 172 -13.18 -18.47 -1.24
C ASN A 172 -12.06 -17.58 -1.83
N ARG A 173 -11.34 -16.84 -0.99
CA ARG A 173 -10.40 -15.80 -1.36
C ARG A 173 -8.99 -16.38 -1.44
N GLU A 174 -8.39 -16.31 -2.62
CA GLU A 174 -7.05 -16.85 -2.87
C GLU A 174 -5.98 -15.92 -2.25
N SER A 175 -5.40 -16.35 -1.13
CA SER A 175 -4.41 -15.56 -0.36
C SER A 175 -3.19 -15.16 -1.17
N PHE A 176 -2.73 -16.02 -2.09
CA PHE A 176 -1.57 -15.74 -2.94
C PHE A 176 -1.83 -14.56 -3.91
N ILE A 177 -3.07 -14.34 -4.35
CA ILE A 177 -3.40 -13.20 -5.24
C ILE A 177 -3.27 -11.89 -4.46
N ASP A 178 -3.78 -11.85 -3.23
CA ASP A 178 -3.62 -10.68 -2.37
C ASP A 178 -2.14 -10.45 -2.03
N PHE A 179 -1.40 -11.50 -1.71
CA PHE A 179 0.05 -11.40 -1.46
C PHE A 179 0.79 -10.85 -2.68
N THR A 180 0.57 -11.42 -3.86
CA THR A 180 1.19 -10.98 -5.12
C THR A 180 0.89 -9.52 -5.40
N ARG A 181 -0.37 -9.12 -5.19
CA ARG A 181 -0.80 -7.73 -5.31
C ARG A 181 -0.05 -6.81 -4.34
N GLY A 182 0.05 -7.19 -3.07
CA GLY A 182 0.80 -6.46 -2.05
C GLY A 182 2.28 -6.34 -2.37
N PHE A 183 2.89 -7.41 -2.86
CA PHE A 183 4.29 -7.43 -3.29
C PHE A 183 4.54 -6.50 -4.48
N ALA A 184 3.67 -6.53 -5.49
CA ALA A 184 3.75 -5.63 -6.64
C ALA A 184 3.70 -4.15 -6.24
N ILE A 185 2.86 -3.80 -5.26
CA ILE A 185 2.77 -2.44 -4.69
C ILE A 185 4.10 -2.05 -4.05
N VAL A 186 4.68 -2.93 -3.23
CA VAL A 186 5.96 -2.65 -2.56
C VAL A 186 7.07 -2.46 -3.58
N ILE A 187 7.12 -3.29 -4.63
CA ILE A 187 8.08 -3.09 -5.72
C ILE A 187 7.88 -1.73 -6.41
N ALA A 188 6.64 -1.35 -6.72
CA ALA A 188 6.35 -0.10 -7.41
C ALA A 188 6.71 1.13 -6.57
N ILE A 189 6.35 1.14 -5.27
CA ILE A 189 6.72 2.21 -4.33
C ILE A 189 8.24 2.27 -4.17
N SER A 190 8.91 1.12 -3.99
CA SER A 190 10.37 1.08 -3.93
C SER A 190 11.00 1.67 -5.20
N SER A 191 10.39 1.45 -6.37
CA SER A 191 10.88 2.07 -7.61
C SER A 191 10.85 3.59 -7.58
N HIS A 192 9.79 4.18 -7.01
CA HIS A 192 9.64 5.63 -6.88
C HIS A 192 10.64 6.19 -5.87
N ALA A 193 10.79 5.53 -4.73
CA ALA A 193 11.81 5.88 -3.74
C ALA A 193 13.22 5.85 -4.37
N PHE A 194 13.59 4.75 -5.03
CA PHE A 194 14.91 4.62 -5.67
C PHE A 194 15.11 5.64 -6.80
N PHE A 195 14.05 6.02 -7.51
CA PHE A 195 14.10 7.09 -8.50
C PHE A 195 14.37 8.44 -7.84
N ALA A 196 13.63 8.79 -6.79
CA ALA A 196 13.78 10.05 -6.06
C ALA A 196 15.18 10.22 -5.43
N PHE A 197 15.75 9.12 -4.92
CA PHE A 197 17.10 9.08 -4.37
C PHE A 197 18.20 8.81 -5.43
N GLY A 198 17.85 8.65 -6.71
CA GLY A 198 18.78 8.39 -7.80
C GLY A 198 19.37 6.98 -7.79
N TYR A 199 18.85 6.09 -8.65
CA TYR A 199 19.30 4.70 -8.78
C TYR A 199 20.82 4.53 -8.85
N GLY A 200 21.52 5.36 -9.64
CA GLY A 200 22.97 5.29 -9.80
C GLY A 200 23.74 5.60 -8.50
N ASN A 201 23.23 6.52 -7.69
CA ASN A 201 23.85 6.88 -6.42
C ASN A 201 23.71 5.76 -5.38
N ILE A 202 22.60 5.02 -5.43
CA ILE A 202 22.27 3.99 -4.44
C ILE A 202 22.92 2.65 -4.79
N PHE A 203 22.90 2.27 -6.07
CA PHE A 203 23.22 0.92 -6.52
C PHE A 203 24.45 0.83 -7.42
N GLY A 204 25.05 1.95 -7.84
CA GLY A 204 26.21 1.97 -8.74
C GLY A 204 25.95 1.20 -10.03
N GLU A 205 26.84 0.26 -10.35
CA GLU A 205 26.75 -0.58 -11.56
C GLU A 205 25.48 -1.46 -11.61
N TRP A 206 24.90 -1.81 -10.46
CA TRP A 206 23.69 -2.63 -10.37
C TRP A 206 22.41 -1.87 -10.68
N GLN A 207 22.48 -0.55 -10.95
CA GLN A 207 21.30 0.29 -11.12
C GLN A 207 20.32 -0.24 -12.18
N TYR A 208 20.82 -0.73 -13.32
CA TYR A 208 19.96 -1.20 -14.41
C TYR A 208 19.29 -2.53 -14.08
N LEU A 209 19.98 -3.41 -13.35
CA LEU A 209 19.39 -4.67 -12.89
C LEU A 209 18.30 -4.41 -11.84
N ILE A 210 18.57 -3.56 -10.85
CA ILE A 210 17.59 -3.21 -9.82
C ILE A 210 16.41 -2.46 -10.42
N LYS A 211 16.64 -1.51 -11.34
CA LYS A 211 15.59 -0.78 -12.06
C LYS A 211 14.76 -1.71 -12.96
N SER A 212 15.40 -2.70 -13.59
CA SER A 212 14.69 -3.75 -14.34
C SER A 212 13.81 -4.60 -13.42
N PHE A 213 14.34 -5.04 -12.29
CA PHE A 213 13.57 -5.79 -11.30
C PHE A 213 12.36 -4.99 -10.80
N THR A 214 12.56 -3.71 -10.46
CA THR A 214 11.47 -2.88 -9.96
C THR A 214 10.43 -2.54 -11.04
N ARG A 215 10.83 -2.53 -12.32
CA ARG A 215 9.90 -2.37 -13.46
C ARG A 215 8.90 -3.52 -13.61
N PHE A 216 9.13 -4.69 -13.01
CA PHE A 216 8.14 -5.78 -13.00
C PHE A 216 6.92 -5.50 -12.10
N GLY A 217 7.00 -4.52 -11.18
CA GLY A 217 5.90 -4.18 -10.28
C GLY A 217 4.61 -3.80 -11.02
N THR A 218 4.71 -2.96 -12.06
CA THR A 218 3.56 -2.52 -12.85
C THR A 218 2.90 -3.66 -13.65
N PRO A 219 3.63 -4.42 -14.49
CA PRO A 219 3.08 -5.59 -15.20
C PRO A 219 2.39 -6.58 -14.25
N LEU A 220 3.05 -6.91 -13.12
CA LEU A 220 2.50 -7.82 -12.12
C LEU A 220 1.19 -7.28 -11.52
N PHE A 221 1.15 -6.00 -11.16
CA PHE A 221 -0.04 -5.38 -10.58
C PHE A 221 -1.22 -5.34 -11.58
N ILE A 222 -0.96 -5.00 -12.85
CA ILE A 222 -1.99 -4.97 -13.90
C ILE A 222 -2.49 -6.37 -14.23
N MET A 223 -1.60 -7.36 -14.33
CA MET A 223 -1.97 -8.76 -14.57
C MET A 223 -2.86 -9.31 -13.45
N ILE A 224 -2.51 -9.04 -12.18
CA ILE A 224 -3.37 -9.39 -11.03
C ILE A 224 -4.70 -8.65 -11.07
N THR A 225 -4.72 -7.40 -11.53
CA THR A 225 -5.97 -6.66 -11.74
C THR A 225 -6.86 -7.37 -12.78
N GLY A 226 -6.28 -7.82 -13.89
CA GLY A 226 -6.97 -8.66 -14.88
C GLY A 226 -7.54 -9.94 -14.25
N MET A 227 -6.77 -10.63 -13.41
CA MET A 227 -7.28 -11.79 -12.68
C MET A 227 -8.48 -11.45 -11.80
N MET A 228 -8.47 -10.29 -11.15
CA MET A 228 -9.60 -9.82 -10.33
C MET A 228 -10.84 -9.47 -11.16
N PHE A 229 -10.69 -8.97 -12.39
CA PHE A 229 -11.83 -8.76 -13.29
C PHE A 229 -12.56 -10.07 -13.57
N GLU A 230 -11.83 -11.15 -13.84
CA GLU A 230 -12.44 -12.48 -14.07
C GLU A 230 -13.00 -13.11 -12.78
N ILE A 231 -12.26 -13.09 -11.66
CA ILE A 231 -12.67 -13.80 -10.43
C ILE A 231 -13.78 -13.06 -9.68
N VAL A 232 -13.67 -11.73 -9.58
CA VAL A 232 -14.52 -10.92 -8.69
C VAL A 232 -15.61 -10.21 -9.48
N TYR A 233 -15.24 -9.48 -10.53
CA TYR A 233 -16.17 -8.58 -11.20
C TYR A 233 -17.06 -9.27 -12.22
N LEU A 234 -16.54 -10.25 -12.97
CA LEU A 234 -17.36 -11.07 -13.86
C LEU A 234 -18.37 -11.89 -13.05
N LYS A 235 -17.94 -12.53 -11.95
CA LYS A 235 -18.85 -13.23 -11.03
C LYS A 235 -19.94 -12.31 -10.48
N ARG A 236 -19.59 -11.07 -10.13
CA ARG A 236 -20.56 -10.07 -9.70
C ARG A 236 -21.51 -9.65 -10.83
N ALA A 237 -21.01 -9.49 -12.05
CA ALA A 237 -21.82 -9.13 -13.22
C ALA A 237 -22.82 -10.25 -13.57
N GLN A 238 -22.41 -11.52 -13.43
CA GLN A 238 -23.27 -12.68 -13.61
C GLN A 238 -24.34 -12.78 -12.52
N LYS A 239 -23.99 -12.50 -11.25
CA LYS A 239 -24.93 -12.63 -10.12
C LYS A 239 -25.89 -11.44 -9.97
N ASN A 240 -25.38 -10.22 -10.14
CA ASN A 240 -26.09 -8.98 -9.79
C ASN A 240 -26.32 -8.06 -11.01
N GLY A 241 -25.97 -8.51 -12.22
CA GLY A 241 -26.04 -7.72 -13.44
C GLY A 241 -24.85 -6.79 -13.66
N LEU A 242 -24.65 -6.38 -14.92
CA LEU A 242 -23.55 -5.49 -15.32
C LEU A 242 -23.63 -4.12 -14.63
N ASN A 243 -24.84 -3.58 -14.44
CA ASN A 243 -25.05 -2.27 -13.80
C ASN A 243 -24.48 -2.22 -12.37
N ALA A 244 -24.64 -3.30 -11.59
CA ALA A 244 -24.08 -3.38 -10.24
C ALA A 244 -22.55 -3.44 -10.27
N THR A 245 -21.98 -4.16 -11.24
CA THR A 245 -20.54 -4.22 -11.47
C THR A 245 -19.98 -2.87 -11.92
N ALA A 246 -20.64 -2.19 -12.87
CA ALA A 246 -20.29 -0.86 -13.35
C ALA A 246 -20.30 0.17 -12.21
N LYS A 247 -21.37 0.22 -11.40
CA LYS A 247 -21.42 1.09 -10.19
C LYS A 247 -20.25 0.82 -9.25
N SER A 248 -19.89 -0.45 -9.05
CA SER A 248 -18.74 -0.79 -8.21
C SER A 248 -17.39 -0.38 -8.82
N LEU A 249 -17.21 -0.48 -10.14
CA LEU A 249 -16.00 -0.07 -10.83
C LEU A 249 -15.88 1.45 -10.85
N LEU A 250 -16.97 2.16 -11.17
CA LEU A 250 -17.07 3.62 -11.10
C LEU A 250 -16.73 4.14 -9.71
N LYS A 251 -17.28 3.52 -8.66
CA LYS A 251 -16.93 3.89 -7.28
C LYS A 251 -15.44 3.73 -7.00
N ARG A 252 -14.81 2.66 -7.50
CA ARG A 252 -13.36 2.47 -7.33
C ARG A 252 -12.54 3.44 -8.17
N ALA A 253 -12.95 3.71 -9.41
CA ALA A 253 -12.33 4.73 -10.25
C ALA A 253 -12.39 6.10 -9.58
N ALA A 254 -13.54 6.49 -9.03
CA ALA A 254 -13.67 7.72 -8.24
C ALA A 254 -12.73 7.73 -7.02
N GLN A 255 -12.59 6.61 -6.30
CA GLN A 255 -11.64 6.52 -5.20
C GLN A 255 -10.18 6.65 -5.67
N CYS A 256 -9.81 6.08 -6.82
CA CYS A 256 -8.50 6.29 -7.44
C CYS A 256 -8.28 7.75 -7.81
N TYR A 257 -9.29 8.41 -8.35
CA TYR A 257 -9.23 9.83 -8.70
C TYR A 257 -9.05 10.72 -7.46
N PHE A 258 -9.81 10.50 -6.39
CA PHE A 258 -9.63 11.26 -5.15
C PHE A 258 -8.26 11.02 -4.51
N ALA A 259 -7.80 9.76 -4.49
CA ALA A 259 -6.45 9.44 -4.02
C ALA A 259 -5.37 10.16 -4.85
N TYR A 260 -5.56 10.20 -6.17
CA TYR A 260 -4.71 10.93 -7.10
C TYR A 260 -4.70 12.43 -6.82
N LEU A 261 -5.86 13.05 -6.60
CA LEU A 261 -5.93 14.47 -6.26
C LEU A 261 -5.20 14.80 -4.96
N ILE A 262 -5.30 13.92 -3.94
CA ILE A 262 -4.55 14.09 -2.69
C ILE A 262 -3.04 14.08 -2.97
N THR A 263 -2.55 13.15 -3.78
CA THR A 263 -1.12 13.11 -4.14
C THR A 263 -0.67 14.36 -4.90
N VAL A 264 -1.48 14.87 -5.83
CA VAL A 264 -1.20 16.13 -6.54
C VAL A 264 -1.16 17.31 -5.59
N LEU A 265 -2.09 17.39 -4.64
CA LEU A 265 -2.10 18.43 -3.62
C LEU A 265 -0.84 18.39 -2.74
N VAL A 266 -0.37 17.19 -2.39
CA VAL A 266 0.88 17.01 -1.64
C VAL A 266 2.09 17.44 -2.49
N GLU A 267 2.17 17.02 -3.75
CA GLU A 267 3.24 17.44 -4.68
C GLU A 267 3.26 18.97 -4.85
N TRP A 268 2.10 19.60 -5.02
CA TRP A 268 1.96 21.05 -5.10
C TRP A 268 2.38 21.73 -3.80
N PHE A 269 1.95 21.24 -2.64
CA PHE A 269 2.31 21.79 -1.33
C PHE A 269 3.81 21.69 -1.04
N ASN A 270 4.48 20.66 -1.58
CA ASN A 270 5.93 20.48 -1.48
C ASN A 270 6.73 21.18 -2.58
N HIS A 271 6.09 22.08 -3.35
CA HIS A 271 6.73 22.83 -4.44
C HIS A 271 7.34 21.94 -5.54
N LEU A 272 6.82 20.72 -5.73
CA LEU A 272 7.19 19.86 -6.84
C LEU A 272 6.39 20.16 -8.12
N LEU A 273 5.25 20.86 -7.97
CA LEU A 273 4.42 21.33 -9.07
C LEU A 273 4.15 22.84 -8.91
N SER A 274 4.22 23.58 -10.00
CA SER A 274 3.66 24.93 -10.08
C SER A 274 2.13 24.92 -10.01
N ASN A 275 1.51 26.10 -9.80
CA ASN A 275 0.03 26.20 -9.77
C ASN A 275 -0.61 25.69 -11.07
N GLN A 276 -0.01 26.02 -12.22
CA GLN A 276 -0.52 25.60 -13.52
C GLN A 276 -0.35 24.10 -13.74
N GLU A 277 0.81 23.53 -13.38
CA GLU A 277 1.05 22.09 -13.47
C GLU A 277 0.14 21.29 -12.53
N ALA A 278 -0.17 21.82 -11.34
CA ALA A 278 -1.10 21.19 -10.42
C ALA A 278 -2.53 21.15 -10.98
N ILE A 279 -3.00 22.24 -11.61
CA ILE A 279 -4.31 22.28 -12.28
C ILE A 279 -4.34 21.30 -13.47
N HIS A 280 -3.32 21.33 -14.32
CA HIS A 280 -3.22 20.41 -15.47
C HIS A 280 -3.18 18.95 -15.02
N SER A 281 -2.41 18.65 -13.98
CA SER A 281 -2.33 17.31 -13.38
C SER A 281 -3.69 16.88 -12.85
N ALA A 282 -4.35 17.73 -12.04
CA ALA A 282 -5.69 17.46 -11.51
C ALA A 282 -6.71 17.12 -12.61
N LEU A 283 -6.59 17.74 -13.80
CA LEU A 283 -7.43 17.52 -14.98
C LEU A 283 -6.96 16.37 -15.91
N PHE A 284 -5.95 15.60 -15.52
CA PHE A 284 -5.35 14.50 -16.31
C PHE A 284 -4.65 14.93 -17.61
N ILE A 285 -4.37 16.22 -17.76
CA ILE A 285 -3.64 16.81 -18.91
C ILE A 285 -2.22 17.22 -18.53
N GLY A 286 -1.76 16.83 -17.34
CA GLY A 286 -0.44 17.13 -16.80
C GLY A 286 0.19 15.92 -16.13
N LYS A 287 1.52 15.90 -16.13
CA LYS A 287 2.33 14.87 -15.51
C LYS A 287 2.45 15.13 -14.01
N SER A 288 2.05 14.13 -13.22
CA SER A 288 2.44 14.04 -11.81
C SER A 288 3.65 13.11 -11.66
N LEU A 289 4.50 13.39 -10.68
CA LEU A 289 5.76 12.65 -10.49
C LEU A 289 5.51 11.23 -9.99
N PHE A 290 4.66 11.06 -8.97
CA PHE A 290 4.50 9.77 -8.29
C PHE A 290 3.12 9.14 -8.46
N SER A 291 2.14 9.88 -8.98
CA SER A 291 0.75 9.44 -8.98
C SER A 291 0.16 9.03 -10.34
N GLY A 292 1.00 8.95 -11.38
CA GLY A 292 0.58 8.53 -12.73
C GLY A 292 -0.12 7.16 -12.78
N ILE A 293 0.26 6.22 -11.89
CA ILE A 293 -0.42 4.93 -11.78
C ILE A 293 -1.89 5.08 -11.36
N LEU A 294 -2.21 6.03 -10.46
CA LEU A 294 -3.58 6.24 -10.02
C LEU A 294 -4.44 6.82 -11.15
N GLN A 295 -3.91 7.76 -11.95
CA GLN A 295 -4.59 8.27 -13.16
C GLN A 295 -4.87 7.13 -14.14
N PHE A 296 -3.85 6.31 -14.43
CA PHE A 296 -3.98 5.12 -15.25
C PHE A 296 -5.13 4.24 -14.75
N TYR A 297 -5.20 3.95 -13.44
CA TYR A 297 -6.25 3.11 -12.88
C TYR A 297 -7.66 3.69 -12.96
N VAL A 298 -7.82 5.02 -12.93
CA VAL A 298 -9.14 5.64 -13.16
C VAL A 298 -9.64 5.26 -14.55
N LEU A 299 -8.84 5.54 -15.58
CA LEU A 299 -9.21 5.26 -16.97
C LEU A 299 -9.33 3.76 -17.24
N PHE A 300 -8.40 2.98 -16.69
CA PHE A 300 -8.37 1.54 -16.85
C PHE A 300 -9.58 0.84 -16.21
N LEU A 301 -10.06 1.30 -15.04
CA LEU A 301 -11.28 0.77 -14.42
C LEU A 301 -12.56 1.16 -15.16
N LEU A 302 -12.57 2.31 -15.84
CA LEU A 302 -13.67 2.69 -16.72
C LEU A 302 -13.72 1.77 -17.94
N LEU A 303 -12.57 1.56 -18.59
CA LEU A 303 -12.42 0.63 -19.72
C LEU A 303 -12.80 -0.81 -19.34
N ALA A 304 -12.48 -1.22 -18.10
CA ALA A 304 -12.82 -2.56 -17.59
C ALA A 304 -14.32 -2.88 -17.67
N ILE A 305 -15.21 -1.87 -17.61
CA ILE A 305 -16.66 -2.06 -17.74
C ILE A 305 -16.98 -2.66 -19.12
N ALA A 306 -16.43 -2.09 -20.19
CA ALA A 306 -16.62 -2.56 -21.56
C ALA A 306 -16.00 -3.96 -21.77
N ILE A 307 -14.82 -4.19 -21.18
CA ILE A 307 -14.13 -5.49 -21.27
C ILE A 307 -14.91 -6.59 -20.55
N ILE A 308 -15.46 -6.31 -19.37
CA ILE A 308 -16.29 -7.28 -18.62
C ILE A 308 -17.58 -7.55 -19.39
N TRP A 309 -18.19 -6.53 -20.01
CA TRP A 309 -19.35 -6.72 -20.89
C TRP A 309 -19.02 -7.64 -22.07
N LEU A 310 -17.90 -7.38 -22.78
CA LEU A 310 -17.43 -8.22 -23.88
C LEU A 310 -17.19 -9.67 -23.41
N ARG A 311 -16.48 -9.83 -22.28
CA ARG A 311 -16.21 -11.13 -21.65
C ARG A 311 -17.49 -11.88 -21.27
N GLN A 312 -18.52 -11.17 -20.81
CA GLN A 312 -19.81 -11.75 -20.44
C GLN A 312 -20.60 -12.20 -21.67
N LYS A 313 -20.53 -11.44 -22.78
CA LYS A 313 -21.32 -11.70 -23.99
C LYS A 313 -20.68 -12.71 -24.93
N ALA A 314 -19.37 -12.63 -25.14
CA ALA A 314 -18.66 -13.37 -26.18
C ALA A 314 -17.65 -14.39 -25.63
N GLY A 315 -17.64 -14.63 -24.31
CA GLY A 315 -16.78 -15.64 -23.70
C GLY A 315 -15.33 -15.17 -23.51
N ILE A 316 -14.41 -16.11 -23.25
CA ILE A 316 -13.00 -15.80 -22.98
C ILE A 316 -12.21 -15.53 -24.26
N LEU A 317 -12.65 -16.06 -25.41
CA LEU A 317 -11.91 -16.02 -26.66
C LEU A 317 -11.57 -14.59 -27.14
N PRO A 318 -12.51 -13.62 -27.15
CA PRO A 318 -12.17 -12.24 -27.51
C PRO A 318 -11.11 -11.63 -26.60
N ILE A 319 -11.14 -11.97 -25.30
CA ILE A 319 -10.14 -11.49 -24.35
C ILE A 319 -8.75 -12.02 -24.71
N VAL A 320 -8.64 -13.29 -25.09
CA VAL A 320 -7.37 -13.90 -25.55
C VAL A 320 -6.82 -13.20 -26.81
N PHE A 321 -7.68 -12.72 -27.70
CA PHE A 321 -7.29 -12.00 -28.91
C PHE A 321 -6.99 -10.50 -28.69
N LEU A 322 -7.39 -9.90 -27.57
CA LEU A 322 -7.15 -8.48 -27.31
C LEU A 322 -5.68 -8.04 -27.44
N PRO A 323 -4.66 -8.79 -26.95
CA PRO A 323 -3.26 -8.41 -27.17
C PRO A 323 -2.90 -8.28 -28.65
N ILE A 324 -3.44 -9.16 -29.52
CA ILE A 324 -3.21 -9.05 -30.97
C ILE A 324 -3.85 -7.77 -31.50
N VAL A 325 -5.07 -7.45 -31.08
CA VAL A 325 -5.77 -6.21 -31.46
C VAL A 325 -4.98 -4.97 -31.03
N VAL A 326 -4.39 -5.00 -29.82
CA VAL A 326 -3.56 -3.91 -29.29
C VAL A 326 -2.37 -3.63 -30.20
N TRP A 327 -1.60 -4.68 -30.54
CA TRP A 327 -0.36 -4.52 -31.30
C TRP A 327 -0.60 -4.29 -32.79
N VAL A 328 -1.63 -4.87 -33.39
CA VAL A 328 -2.04 -4.53 -34.76
C VAL A 328 -2.59 -3.10 -34.81
N GLY A 329 -3.32 -2.68 -33.77
CA GLY A 329 -3.81 -1.31 -33.67
C GLY A 329 -2.69 -0.30 -33.48
N ASP A 330 -1.60 -0.65 -32.79
CA ASP A 330 -0.44 0.24 -32.62
C ASP A 330 0.20 0.63 -33.97
N LEU A 331 0.26 -0.30 -34.93
CA LEU A 331 0.68 0.00 -36.31
C LEU A 331 -0.20 1.05 -37.01
N LEU A 332 -1.47 1.16 -36.61
CA LEU A 332 -2.38 2.19 -37.10
C LEU A 332 -2.22 3.50 -36.31
N LEU A 333 -1.96 3.42 -35.01
CA LEU A 333 -1.71 4.58 -34.14
C LEU A 333 -0.46 5.35 -34.60
N ASP A 334 0.58 4.65 -35.06
CA ASP A 334 1.79 5.26 -35.63
C ASP A 334 1.53 6.13 -36.87
N ARG A 335 0.40 5.89 -37.56
CA ARG A 335 0.00 6.65 -38.75
C ARG A 335 -0.92 7.82 -38.45
N MET A 336 -1.36 7.99 -37.21
CA MET A 336 -2.25 9.08 -36.80
C MET A 336 -1.46 10.34 -36.47
N VAL A 337 -2.09 11.50 -36.67
CA VAL A 337 -1.53 12.78 -36.24
C VAL A 337 -1.86 13.00 -34.76
N TRP A 338 -0.82 13.05 -33.93
CA TRP A 338 -0.96 13.24 -32.49
C TRP A 338 -0.74 14.71 -32.09
N PRO A 339 -1.33 15.16 -30.96
CA PRO A 339 -1.05 16.47 -30.42
C PRO A 339 0.46 16.67 -30.18
N VAL A 340 0.97 17.86 -30.48
CA VAL A 340 2.38 18.21 -30.22
C VAL A 340 2.75 17.96 -28.76
N ALA A 341 3.97 17.49 -28.51
CA ALA A 341 4.38 17.01 -27.18
C ALA A 341 4.20 18.04 -26.05
N ARG A 342 4.30 19.33 -26.36
CA ARG A 342 4.12 20.42 -25.38
C ARG A 342 2.66 20.79 -25.10
N SER A 343 1.70 20.24 -25.86
CA SER A 343 0.27 20.47 -25.65
C SER A 343 -0.20 19.74 -24.39
N PRO A 344 -1.01 20.33 -23.50
CA PRO A 344 -1.57 19.62 -22.35
C PRO A 344 -2.32 18.32 -22.74
N LEU A 345 -2.95 18.29 -23.92
CA LEU A 345 -3.65 17.11 -24.40
C LEU A 345 -2.71 15.94 -24.75
N SER A 346 -1.43 16.21 -25.03
CA SER A 346 -0.45 15.17 -25.40
C SER A 346 -0.24 14.16 -24.27
N TYR A 347 -0.32 14.61 -23.01
CA TYR A 347 -0.18 13.73 -21.86
C TYR A 347 -1.38 12.79 -21.74
N LEU A 348 -2.60 13.30 -21.96
CA LEU A 348 -3.82 12.48 -21.91
C LEU A 348 -3.83 11.45 -23.05
N THR A 349 -3.46 11.84 -24.27
CA THR A 349 -3.37 10.89 -25.40
C THR A 349 -2.24 9.89 -25.19
N GLY A 350 -1.10 10.32 -24.65
CA GLY A 350 -0.01 9.44 -24.22
C GLY A 350 -0.47 8.44 -23.16
N LEU A 351 -1.25 8.86 -22.17
CA LEU A 351 -1.77 7.98 -21.12
C LEU A 351 -2.80 6.97 -21.66
N VAL A 352 -3.66 7.38 -22.59
CA VAL A 352 -4.72 6.52 -23.15
C VAL A 352 -4.16 5.56 -24.19
N PHE A 353 -3.44 6.08 -25.18
CA PHE A 353 -3.00 5.35 -26.38
C PHE A 353 -1.52 5.00 -26.37
N GLY A 354 -0.69 5.72 -25.62
CA GLY A 354 0.76 5.62 -25.69
C GLY A 354 1.41 6.62 -26.65
N HIS A 355 0.62 7.49 -27.28
CA HIS A 355 1.11 8.41 -28.30
C HIS A 355 0.67 9.87 -28.04
N PRO A 356 1.59 10.86 -28.10
CA PRO A 356 3.04 10.67 -28.17
C PRO A 356 3.60 10.06 -26.86
N SER A 357 4.80 9.47 -26.93
CA SER A 357 5.51 8.76 -25.84
C SER A 357 5.97 9.66 -24.69
N ILE A 358 5.02 10.29 -24.00
CA ILE A 358 5.26 11.26 -22.91
C ILE A 358 4.85 10.69 -21.54
N SER A 359 3.95 9.71 -21.56
CA SER A 359 3.49 9.00 -20.37
C SER A 359 4.21 7.66 -20.24
N SER A 360 4.73 7.32 -19.07
CA SER A 360 5.29 5.99 -18.79
C SER A 360 4.22 4.88 -18.65
N PHE A 361 2.95 5.21 -18.89
CA PHE A 361 1.79 4.32 -18.85
C PHE A 361 0.93 4.51 -20.10
N SER A 362 0.40 3.41 -20.62
CA SER A 362 -0.59 3.42 -21.71
C SER A 362 -1.72 2.46 -21.38
N VAL A 363 -2.96 2.96 -21.32
CA VAL A 363 -4.17 2.16 -21.10
C VAL A 363 -4.36 1.15 -22.22
N TRP A 364 -4.14 1.56 -23.48
CA TRP A 364 -4.20 0.71 -24.67
C TRP A 364 -3.28 -0.49 -24.54
N HIS A 365 -1.99 -0.26 -24.35
CA HIS A 365 -1.01 -1.34 -24.31
C HIS A 365 -1.14 -2.23 -23.06
N ALA A 366 -1.59 -1.66 -21.93
CA ALA A 366 -1.83 -2.41 -20.70
C ALA A 366 -2.94 -3.48 -20.81
N ILE A 367 -3.80 -3.40 -21.84
CA ILE A 367 -4.76 -4.46 -22.18
C ILE A 367 -4.04 -5.80 -22.39
N THR A 368 -2.79 -5.80 -22.85
CA THR A 368 -1.96 -7.01 -22.98
C THR A 368 -1.81 -7.74 -21.64
N PHE A 369 -1.35 -7.05 -20.60
CA PHE A 369 -1.17 -7.63 -19.26
C PHE A 369 -2.49 -8.12 -18.67
N MET A 370 -3.54 -7.32 -18.83
CA MET A 370 -4.84 -7.61 -18.27
C MET A 370 -5.53 -8.79 -18.95
N SER A 371 -5.44 -8.90 -20.28
CA SER A 371 -5.96 -10.05 -21.03
C SER A 371 -5.31 -11.35 -20.53
N GLN A 372 -3.98 -11.36 -20.41
CA GLN A 372 -3.25 -12.51 -19.84
C GLN A 372 -3.71 -12.80 -18.41
N GLY A 373 -3.89 -11.77 -17.58
CA GLY A 373 -4.44 -11.90 -16.23
C GLY A 373 -5.84 -12.52 -16.19
N MET A 374 -6.76 -12.07 -17.05
CA MET A 374 -8.12 -12.63 -17.15
C MET A 374 -8.08 -14.09 -17.61
N LEU A 375 -7.25 -14.43 -18.59
CA LEU A 375 -7.05 -15.81 -19.06
C LEU A 375 -6.50 -16.71 -17.95
N LEU A 376 -5.48 -16.26 -17.22
CA LEU A 376 -4.91 -17.01 -16.10
C LEU A 376 -5.93 -17.27 -15.00
N ALA A 377 -6.74 -16.27 -14.65
CA ALA A 377 -7.81 -16.44 -13.67
C ALA A 377 -8.90 -17.42 -14.14
N TYR A 378 -9.25 -17.38 -15.43
CA TYR A 378 -10.18 -18.34 -16.02
C TYR A 378 -9.65 -19.77 -15.90
N LEU A 379 -8.38 -19.98 -16.27
CA LEU A 379 -7.71 -21.28 -16.20
C LEU A 379 -7.48 -21.74 -14.75
N LEU A 380 -7.20 -20.81 -13.82
CA LEU A 380 -7.14 -21.08 -12.39
C LEU A 380 -8.48 -21.61 -11.86
N LYS A 381 -9.58 -20.98 -12.26
CA LYS A 381 -10.94 -21.41 -11.88
C LYS A 381 -11.22 -22.82 -12.40
N GLN A 382 -10.94 -23.09 -13.67
CA GLN A 382 -11.12 -24.43 -14.24
C GLN A 382 -10.23 -25.49 -13.58
N ALA A 383 -8.96 -25.18 -13.34
CA ALA A 383 -8.03 -26.07 -12.67
C ALA A 383 -8.51 -26.43 -11.27
N ARG A 384 -9.06 -25.46 -10.54
CA ARG A 384 -9.67 -25.67 -9.22
C ARG A 384 -10.92 -26.55 -9.29
N GLU A 385 -11.83 -26.28 -10.24
CA GLU A 385 -13.05 -27.09 -10.44
C GLU A 385 -12.73 -28.54 -10.80
N LYS A 386 -11.68 -28.78 -11.59
CA LYS A 386 -11.22 -30.11 -12.00
C LYS A 386 -10.22 -30.75 -11.02
N ALA A 387 -9.88 -30.06 -9.92
CA ALA A 387 -8.78 -30.43 -9.01
C ALA A 387 -7.43 -30.73 -9.73
N ASN A 388 -7.22 -30.18 -10.93
CA ASN A 388 -6.04 -30.41 -11.76
C ASN A 388 -5.20 -29.14 -11.85
N TRP A 389 -4.31 -28.98 -10.88
CA TRP A 389 -3.38 -27.85 -10.82
C TRP A 389 -2.30 -27.88 -11.91
N LYS A 390 -2.02 -29.05 -12.51
CA LYS A 390 -1.05 -29.19 -13.60
C LYS A 390 -1.47 -28.38 -14.82
N SER A 391 -2.77 -28.36 -15.14
CA SER A 391 -3.28 -27.53 -16.26
C SER A 391 -3.01 -26.04 -16.05
N PHE A 392 -3.10 -25.54 -14.82
CA PHE A 392 -2.79 -24.14 -14.52
C PHE A 392 -1.29 -23.86 -14.65
N GLN A 393 -0.43 -24.76 -14.17
CA GLN A 393 1.03 -24.63 -14.34
C GLN A 393 1.45 -24.65 -15.82
N VAL A 394 0.89 -25.58 -16.60
CA VAL A 394 1.13 -25.69 -18.05
C VAL A 394 0.69 -24.41 -18.75
N ALA A 395 -0.45 -23.83 -18.35
CA ALA A 395 -0.91 -22.56 -18.90
C ALA A 395 0.04 -21.39 -18.62
N ILE A 396 0.53 -21.27 -17.37
CA ILE A 396 1.54 -20.25 -17.03
C ILE A 396 2.81 -20.48 -17.86
N GLY A 397 3.30 -21.73 -17.93
CA GLY A 397 4.48 -22.08 -18.73
C GLY A 397 4.33 -21.78 -20.21
N GLY A 398 3.18 -22.12 -20.80
CA GLY A 398 2.87 -21.82 -22.20
C GLY A 398 2.82 -20.33 -22.49
N LEU A 399 2.17 -19.54 -21.62
CA LEU A 399 2.18 -18.08 -21.74
C LEU A 399 3.59 -17.50 -21.55
N PHE A 400 4.39 -18.04 -20.63
CA PHE A 400 5.77 -17.61 -20.44
C PHE A 400 6.60 -17.85 -21.70
N VAL A 401 6.52 -19.05 -22.28
CA VAL A 401 7.22 -19.40 -23.54
C VAL A 401 6.76 -18.51 -24.69
N LEU A 402 5.46 -18.24 -24.81
CA LEU A 402 4.94 -17.33 -25.83
C LEU A 402 5.54 -15.92 -25.71
N ASN A 403 5.55 -15.35 -24.50
CA ASN A 403 6.14 -14.03 -24.26
C ASN A 403 7.67 -14.04 -24.46
N LEU A 404 8.34 -15.15 -24.18
CA LEU A 404 9.76 -15.33 -24.48
C LEU A 404 10.02 -15.26 -26.00
N LEU A 405 9.24 -15.99 -26.81
CA LEU A 405 9.36 -15.96 -28.26
C LEU A 405 9.12 -14.56 -28.83
N VAL A 406 8.08 -13.87 -28.35
CA VAL A 406 7.80 -12.47 -28.73
C VAL A 406 8.94 -11.55 -28.33
N THR A 407 9.51 -11.72 -27.13
CA THR A 407 10.67 -10.95 -26.68
C THR A 407 11.87 -11.17 -27.59
N LEU A 408 12.22 -12.43 -27.86
CA LEU A 408 13.36 -12.77 -28.72
C LEU A 408 13.21 -12.17 -30.12
N ALA A 409 11.99 -12.20 -30.69
CA ALA A 409 11.72 -11.57 -31.97
C ALA A 409 11.81 -10.03 -31.91
N ALA A 410 11.31 -9.41 -30.83
CA ALA A 410 11.26 -7.96 -30.69
C ALA A 410 12.61 -7.31 -30.40
N VAL A 411 13.54 -8.03 -29.75
CA VAL A 411 14.85 -7.48 -29.36
C VAL A 411 16.00 -7.93 -30.26
N TYR A 412 15.79 -8.88 -31.18
CA TYR A 412 16.88 -9.35 -32.05
C TYR A 412 17.42 -8.22 -32.95
N PRO A 413 18.77 -8.05 -33.09
CA PRO A 413 19.87 -8.88 -32.58
C PRO A 413 20.54 -8.37 -31.29
N ALA A 414 19.83 -7.60 -30.45
CA ALA A 414 20.40 -6.99 -29.24
C ALA A 414 21.02 -8.00 -28.27
N THR A 415 22.11 -7.58 -27.63
CA THR A 415 22.79 -8.32 -26.57
C THR A 415 21.98 -8.29 -25.27
N PHE A 416 22.27 -9.21 -24.33
CA PHE A 416 21.59 -9.22 -23.03
C PHE A 416 21.75 -7.91 -22.26
N GLN A 417 22.93 -7.29 -22.32
CA GLN A 417 23.22 -6.02 -21.62
C GLN A 417 22.39 -4.86 -22.20
N GLU A 418 22.27 -4.79 -23.52
CA GLU A 418 21.40 -3.82 -24.21
C GLU A 418 19.94 -4.04 -23.83
N VAL A 419 19.46 -5.29 -23.81
CA VAL A 419 18.08 -5.61 -23.40
C VAL A 419 17.82 -5.18 -21.96
N VAL A 420 18.73 -5.44 -21.02
CA VAL A 420 18.58 -5.00 -19.63
C VAL A 420 18.59 -3.48 -19.53
N PHE A 421 19.50 -2.81 -20.25
CA PHE A 421 19.59 -1.35 -20.26
C PHE A 421 18.31 -0.71 -20.82
N HIS A 422 17.84 -1.14 -21.98
CA HIS A 422 16.63 -0.60 -22.61
C HIS A 422 15.36 -0.99 -21.87
N PHE A 423 15.28 -2.20 -21.30
CA PHE A 423 14.17 -2.56 -20.42
C PHE A 423 14.15 -1.69 -19.16
N ALA A 424 15.31 -1.27 -18.64
CA ALA A 424 15.44 -0.37 -17.51
C ALA A 424 15.16 1.11 -17.83
N ASN A 425 15.34 1.57 -19.07
CA ASN A 425 15.22 2.98 -19.43
C ASN A 425 14.11 3.26 -20.45
N ASP A 426 14.11 2.60 -21.61
CA ASP A 426 13.43 3.14 -22.79
C ASP A 426 12.16 2.39 -23.17
N TYR A 427 12.16 1.06 -23.07
CA TYR A 427 11.07 0.22 -23.62
C TYR A 427 9.71 0.59 -23.02
N ARG A 428 9.67 0.91 -21.72
CA ARG A 428 8.45 1.31 -21.02
C ARG A 428 7.91 2.66 -21.49
N ASP A 429 8.78 3.66 -21.57
CA ASP A 429 8.38 5.04 -21.82
C ASP A 429 7.97 5.24 -23.28
N ASN A 430 8.46 4.38 -24.18
CA ASN A 430 8.09 4.33 -25.59
C ASN A 430 7.06 3.24 -25.92
N HIS A 431 6.45 2.61 -24.90
CA HIS A 431 5.45 1.54 -25.06
C HIS A 431 5.84 0.40 -26.00
N GLN A 432 7.13 0.07 -26.10
CA GLN A 432 7.61 -0.93 -27.04
C GLN A 432 7.13 -2.34 -26.66
N LEU A 433 6.86 -3.16 -27.67
CA LEU A 433 6.45 -4.56 -27.52
C LEU A 433 7.33 -5.34 -26.54
N ALA A 434 8.65 -5.14 -26.59
CA ALA A 434 9.61 -5.78 -25.69
C ALA A 434 9.32 -5.51 -24.20
N TYR A 435 8.87 -4.31 -23.81
CA TYR A 435 8.50 -4.03 -22.42
C TYR A 435 7.34 -4.90 -21.95
N TYR A 436 6.32 -5.07 -22.80
CA TYR A 436 5.12 -5.82 -22.45
C TYR A 436 5.38 -7.32 -22.44
N SER A 437 6.18 -7.85 -23.37
CA SER A 437 6.53 -9.27 -23.37
C SER A 437 7.45 -9.63 -22.19
N ILE A 438 8.53 -8.87 -21.96
CA ILE A 438 9.46 -9.08 -20.83
C ILE A 438 8.71 -8.87 -19.50
N GLY A 439 7.91 -7.81 -19.40
CA GLY A 439 7.09 -7.51 -18.23
C GLY A 439 6.11 -8.64 -17.89
N SER A 440 5.47 -9.22 -18.91
CA SER A 440 4.58 -10.38 -18.76
C SER A 440 5.34 -11.61 -18.28
N MET A 441 6.53 -11.90 -18.83
CA MET A 441 7.36 -13.02 -18.35
C MET A 441 7.69 -12.88 -16.86
N GLY A 442 8.16 -11.70 -16.44
CA GLY A 442 8.47 -11.43 -15.03
C GLY A 442 7.25 -11.56 -14.13
N ALA A 443 6.09 -11.04 -14.57
CA ALA A 443 4.84 -11.17 -13.83
C ALA A 443 4.38 -12.63 -13.69
N LEU A 444 4.43 -13.42 -14.77
CA LEU A 444 4.09 -14.84 -14.80
C LEU A 444 5.01 -15.66 -13.88
N LEU A 445 6.32 -15.38 -13.91
CA LEU A 445 7.30 -16.04 -13.05
C LEU A 445 7.01 -15.75 -11.58
N MET A 446 6.80 -14.49 -11.21
CA MET A 446 6.48 -14.11 -9.83
C MET A 446 5.15 -14.73 -9.37
N LEU A 447 4.14 -14.74 -10.24
CA LEU A 447 2.85 -15.38 -9.94
C LEU A 447 3.01 -16.88 -9.71
N TRP A 448 3.81 -17.56 -10.53
CA TRP A 448 4.12 -18.98 -10.37
C TRP A 448 4.85 -19.27 -9.06
N LEU A 449 5.89 -18.48 -8.74
CA LEU A 449 6.65 -18.60 -7.49
C LEU A 449 5.73 -18.41 -6.27
N PHE A 450 4.89 -17.38 -6.26
CA PHE A 450 3.96 -17.13 -5.15
C PHE A 450 2.85 -18.18 -5.06
N TRP A 451 2.43 -18.73 -6.19
CA TRP A 451 1.52 -19.86 -6.21
C TRP A 451 2.16 -21.13 -5.63
N LEU A 452 3.46 -21.39 -5.86
CA LEU A 452 4.18 -22.53 -5.26
C LEU A 452 4.21 -22.45 -3.73
N ILE A 453 4.43 -21.25 -3.18
CA ILE A 453 4.48 -21.04 -1.73
C ILE A 453 3.11 -20.76 -1.10
N ARG A 454 1.99 -20.85 -1.85
CA ARG A 454 0.64 -20.45 -1.38
C ARG A 454 0.20 -21.10 -0.06
N ASN A 455 0.60 -22.34 0.19
CA ASN A 455 0.30 -23.05 1.44
C ASN A 455 0.99 -22.40 2.64
N GLN A 456 2.19 -21.84 2.43
CA GLN A 456 2.93 -21.10 3.45
C GLN A 456 2.40 -19.68 3.61
N LEU A 457 1.86 -19.09 2.54
CA LEU A 457 1.26 -17.75 2.55
C LEU A 457 0.01 -17.65 3.42
N ASN A 458 -0.61 -18.79 3.74
CA ASN A 458 -1.76 -18.86 4.63
C ASN A 458 -1.38 -18.80 6.13
N LYS A 459 -0.10 -18.57 6.45
CA LYS A 459 0.37 -18.44 7.84
C LYS A 459 0.04 -17.05 8.43
N ARG A 460 -0.38 -17.06 9.70
CA ARG A 460 -0.85 -15.91 10.52
C ARG A 460 0.01 -14.64 10.46
N ILE A 461 1.33 -14.76 10.35
CA ILE A 461 2.25 -13.60 10.35
C ILE A 461 2.11 -12.80 9.05
N LEU A 462 1.73 -13.46 7.94
CA LEU A 462 1.67 -12.82 6.64
C LEU A 462 0.40 -11.98 6.43
N ASP A 463 -0.64 -12.17 7.24
CA ASP A 463 -1.86 -11.35 7.22
C ASP A 463 -1.61 -9.89 7.63
N ILE A 464 -0.56 -9.62 8.42
CA ILE A 464 -0.15 -8.27 8.83
C ILE A 464 0.81 -7.64 7.80
N SER A 465 1.24 -8.42 6.80
CA SER A 465 2.29 -8.03 5.84
C SER A 465 1.72 -7.64 4.46
N PHE A 466 2.36 -8.07 3.37
CA PHE A 466 1.96 -7.85 1.98
C PHE A 466 0.49 -8.21 1.72
N THR A 467 -0.06 -9.24 2.36
CA THR A 467 -1.47 -9.62 2.18
C THR A 467 -2.42 -8.48 2.59
N SER A 468 -2.11 -7.72 3.65
CA SER A 468 -2.92 -6.58 4.08
C SER A 468 -2.88 -5.44 3.04
N LEU A 469 -1.68 -5.14 2.52
CA LEU A 469 -1.48 -4.15 1.46
C LEU A 469 -2.20 -4.56 0.19
N GLY A 470 -2.14 -5.84 -0.16
CA GLY A 470 -2.92 -6.42 -1.23
C GLY A 470 -4.39 -6.10 -1.03
N LYS A 471 -4.99 -6.57 0.08
CA LYS A 471 -6.42 -6.43 0.38
C LYS A 471 -6.93 -5.00 0.16
N ASP A 472 -6.16 -3.99 0.55
CA ASP A 472 -6.50 -2.56 0.45
C ASP A 472 -5.55 -1.77 -0.47
N SER A 473 -5.16 -2.36 -1.61
CA SER A 473 -4.13 -1.86 -2.54
C SER A 473 -4.22 -0.38 -2.91
N LEU A 474 -5.43 0.15 -3.06
CA LEU A 474 -5.63 1.57 -3.39
C LEU A 474 -5.06 2.50 -2.32
N TRP A 475 -5.31 2.19 -1.05
CA TRP A 475 -4.84 3.02 0.05
C TRP A 475 -3.32 2.91 0.21
N ALA A 476 -2.77 1.71 0.00
CA ALA A 476 -1.33 1.51 0.02
C ALA A 476 -0.63 2.36 -1.06
N PHE A 477 -1.16 2.42 -2.28
CA PHE A 477 -0.62 3.32 -3.31
C PHE A 477 -0.79 4.80 -3.00
N ALA A 478 -1.99 5.20 -2.55
CA ALA A 478 -2.26 6.60 -2.23
C ALA A 478 -1.33 7.12 -1.15
N VAL A 479 -1.19 6.36 -0.06
CA VAL A 479 -0.27 6.67 1.04
C VAL A 479 1.16 6.64 0.52
N GLY A 480 1.59 5.54 -0.10
CA GLY A 480 2.97 5.39 -0.60
C GLY A 480 3.42 6.53 -1.50
N ASN A 481 2.63 6.85 -2.53
CA ASN A 481 2.96 7.93 -3.46
C ASN A 481 2.90 9.32 -2.78
N SER A 482 1.98 9.53 -1.82
CA SER A 482 1.96 10.80 -1.06
C SER A 482 3.21 10.94 -0.19
N LEU A 483 3.69 9.82 0.37
CA LEU A 483 4.91 9.79 1.15
C LEU A 483 6.15 10.00 0.29
N ASP A 484 6.19 9.42 -0.90
CA ASP A 484 7.25 9.67 -1.89
C ASP A 484 7.29 11.15 -2.29
N ALA A 485 6.12 11.78 -2.49
CA ALA A 485 6.01 13.20 -2.81
C ALA A 485 6.50 14.14 -1.70
N LEU A 486 6.64 13.67 -0.46
CA LEU A 486 7.17 14.43 0.67
C LEU A 486 8.69 14.35 0.80
N LEU A 487 9.35 13.49 0.03
CA LEU A 487 10.79 13.27 0.18
C LEU A 487 11.60 14.52 -0.20
N PRO A 488 12.64 14.91 0.58
CA PRO A 488 13.75 15.64 -0.01
C PRO A 488 14.53 14.78 -0.99
N VAL A 489 15.05 15.46 -1.99
CA VAL A 489 16.11 14.97 -2.87
C VAL A 489 17.52 15.09 -2.21
N LEU A 490 17.62 15.16 -0.87
CA LEU A 490 18.82 15.76 -0.22
C LEU A 490 19.78 14.78 0.46
N ASN A 491 19.50 13.46 0.53
CA ASN A 491 20.49 12.53 1.10
C ASN A 491 20.49 11.15 0.44
N TYR A 492 21.55 10.86 -0.32
CA TYR A 492 21.73 9.63 -1.10
C TYR A 492 22.14 8.40 -0.26
N ARG A 493 22.14 8.49 1.08
CA ARG A 493 22.51 7.37 1.94
C ARG A 493 21.48 6.24 1.86
N LEU A 494 21.93 5.04 1.48
CA LEU A 494 21.13 3.82 1.39
C LEU A 494 20.29 3.54 2.65
N SER A 495 20.82 3.82 3.84
CA SER A 495 20.10 3.65 5.10
C SER A 495 18.85 4.55 5.21
N THR A 496 18.91 5.77 4.69
CA THR A 496 17.78 6.70 4.62
C THR A 496 16.70 6.16 3.69
N VAL A 497 17.10 5.60 2.54
CA VAL A 497 16.20 4.97 1.57
C VAL A 497 15.48 3.77 2.19
N PHE A 498 16.20 2.87 2.86
CA PHE A 498 15.60 1.72 3.53
C PHE A 498 14.65 2.12 4.66
N LEU A 499 15.06 3.07 5.51
CA LEU A 499 14.22 3.56 6.59
C LEU A 499 12.94 4.20 6.05
N PHE A 500 13.05 4.90 4.92
CA PHE A 500 11.90 5.48 4.23
C PHE A 500 10.97 4.40 3.66
N VAL A 501 11.46 3.45 2.88
CA VAL A 501 10.64 2.36 2.33
C VAL A 501 9.95 1.59 3.45
N ALA A 502 10.65 1.35 4.56
CA ALA A 502 10.07 0.73 5.75
C ALA A 502 8.99 1.61 6.40
N ALA A 503 9.19 2.93 6.47
CA ALA A 503 8.21 3.87 7.01
C ALA A 503 6.96 3.96 6.12
N VAL A 504 7.12 3.99 4.79
CA VAL A 504 6.01 3.96 3.84
C VAL A 504 5.20 2.68 3.98
N TRP A 505 5.92 1.56 4.09
CA TRP A 505 5.31 0.25 4.27
C TRP A 505 4.53 0.17 5.58
N ALA A 506 5.15 0.55 6.70
CA ALA A 506 4.54 0.56 8.02
C ALA A 506 3.34 1.52 8.09
N GLY A 507 3.46 2.72 7.51
CA GLY A 507 2.38 3.70 7.43
C GLY A 507 1.19 3.17 6.65
N SER A 508 1.44 2.54 5.49
CA SER A 508 0.39 1.92 4.66
C SER A 508 -0.35 0.81 5.41
N VAL A 509 0.39 -0.10 6.06
CA VAL A 509 -0.19 -1.17 6.89
C VAL A 509 -1.00 -0.58 8.06
N GLY A 510 -0.46 0.43 8.73
CA GLY A 510 -1.11 1.10 9.87
C GLY A 510 -2.45 1.75 9.49
N VAL A 511 -2.49 2.50 8.38
CA VAL A 511 -3.71 3.14 7.86
C VAL A 511 -4.76 2.10 7.47
N ILE A 512 -4.34 1.02 6.79
CA ILE A 512 -5.23 -0.08 6.40
C ILE A 512 -5.83 -0.76 7.62
N TYR A 513 -4.99 -1.06 8.62
CA TYR A 513 -5.42 -1.64 9.88
C TYR A 513 -6.46 -0.74 10.57
N TYR A 514 -6.19 0.56 10.67
CA TYR A 514 -7.11 1.53 11.29
C TYR A 514 -8.45 1.62 10.56
N LYS A 515 -8.43 1.70 9.22
CA LYS A 515 -9.65 1.71 8.39
C LYS A 515 -10.51 0.47 8.61
N ASN A 516 -9.89 -0.71 8.68
CA ASN A 516 -10.62 -1.96 8.91
C ASN A 516 -11.21 -2.00 10.32
N HIS A 517 -10.49 -1.47 11.31
CA HIS A 517 -11.02 -1.31 12.66
C HIS A 517 -12.28 -0.42 12.68
N LEU A 518 -12.27 0.75 12.04
CA LEU A 518 -13.44 1.65 11.97
C LEU A 518 -14.66 0.98 11.33
N LYS A 519 -14.47 0.17 10.29
CA LYS A 519 -15.59 -0.57 9.66
C LYS A 519 -16.22 -1.60 10.60
N THR A 520 -15.40 -2.34 11.36
CA THR A 520 -15.93 -3.32 12.32
C THR A 520 -16.72 -2.65 13.44
N VAL A 521 -16.28 -1.46 13.84
CA VAL A 521 -16.97 -0.65 14.84
C VAL A 521 -18.35 -0.19 14.37
N SER A 522 -18.46 0.30 13.13
CA SER A 522 -19.71 0.82 12.56
C SER A 522 -20.77 -0.26 12.30
N LYS A 523 -20.38 -1.52 12.10
CA LYS A 523 -21.35 -2.63 11.93
C LYS A 523 -21.98 -3.13 13.23
N ASN A 524 -21.30 -2.90 14.35
CA ASN A 524 -21.72 -3.37 15.68
C ASN A 524 -22.39 -2.25 16.49
N SER A 525 -22.55 -1.06 15.91
CA SER A 525 -23.32 0.08 16.43
C SER A 525 -24.57 0.19 15.57
#